data_AF-A0A1H0D937-F1
#
_entry.id   AF-A0A1H0D937-F1
#
_cell.length_a   1.000
_cell.length_b   1.000
_cell.length_c   1.000
_cell.angle_alpha   90.00
_cell.angle_beta   90.00
_cell.angle_gamma   90.00
#
_symmetry.space_group_name_H-M   'P 1'
#
loop_
_entity.id
_entity.type
_entity.pdbx_description
1 polymer ?
#
loop_
_entity_poly.entity_id
_entity_poly.type
_entity_poly.pdbx_seq_one_letter_code
_entity_poly.pdbx_strand_id
1 'polypeptide(L)'
;MKVWQKITGQIGPFLGMLFLSVELYFRFFKHKSVCSTKSCAIVGDYVRIGETNLIVLGLIFFALLWIFLFFWFRYFKTWLKNIILFLFGTALAADGALIGFQLFGLKTQCQLCFAVAGILLFSVLGYGISQKKIFPIILGLSLWFAGLSSGYLLQYPELPPRITKLELLSWPKEKKREWPKFYLFISLHCGHCSRLLANLAVNPDIATVNWKIFIVDSGEKDMRKIAYILNSKDTPKNPFLEILKLEADKVKKEDLKQQKVTKKLEENILKIQSFLRGHRIMGVPLLVADENSGKRVFLVGRKHILNYLKEKGFIERILYIPGEEIE
;
A
#
# COMPACT_ATOMS: atom_id res chain seq x y z
N MET A 1 23.67 38.08 -24.21
CA MET A 1 22.64 37.03 -24.35
C MET A 1 21.30 37.70 -24.64
N LYS A 2 20.56 37.29 -25.67
CA LYS A 2 19.30 37.95 -26.07
C LYS A 2 18.22 37.74 -24.99
N VAL A 3 17.32 38.70 -24.78
CA VAL A 3 16.22 38.61 -23.79
C VAL A 3 15.42 37.31 -23.96
N TRP A 4 15.13 36.93 -25.21
CA TRP A 4 14.40 35.70 -25.52
C TRP A 4 15.08 34.44 -24.97
N GLN A 5 16.42 34.35 -24.98
CA GLN A 5 17.15 33.21 -24.42
C GLN A 5 17.00 33.11 -22.89
N LYS A 6 16.89 34.24 -22.19
CA LYS A 6 16.64 34.25 -20.74
C LYS A 6 15.26 33.68 -20.43
N ILE A 7 14.26 34.13 -21.19
CA ILE A 7 12.86 33.73 -21.02
C ILE A 7 12.72 32.23 -21.30
N THR A 8 13.26 31.72 -22.42
CA THR A 8 13.13 30.31 -22.78
C THR A 8 13.79 29.36 -21.77
N GLY A 9 14.88 29.78 -21.12
CA GLY A 9 15.53 28.96 -20.09
C GLY A 9 14.80 28.96 -18.74
N GLN A 10 13.98 29.98 -18.44
CA GLN A 10 13.32 30.16 -17.14
C GLN A 10 11.85 29.72 -17.13
N ILE A 11 11.21 29.69 -18.31
CA ILE A 11 9.76 29.46 -18.41
C ILE A 11 9.33 28.08 -17.89
N GLY A 12 10.11 27.02 -18.14
CA GLY A 12 9.77 25.66 -17.70
C GLY A 12 9.67 25.55 -16.18
N PRO A 13 10.72 25.90 -15.42
CA PRO A 13 10.67 25.84 -13.95
C PRO A 13 9.61 26.75 -13.34
N PHE A 14 9.37 27.92 -13.96
CA PHE A 14 8.30 28.82 -13.54
C PHE A 14 6.92 28.18 -13.71
N LEU A 15 6.66 27.53 -14.84
CA LEU A 15 5.41 26.80 -15.07
C LEU A 15 5.24 25.63 -14.09
N GLY A 16 6.32 24.90 -13.79
CA GLY A 16 6.30 23.82 -12.79
C GLY A 16 5.92 24.32 -11.39
N MET A 17 6.52 25.44 -10.98
CA MET A 17 6.20 26.10 -9.72
C MET A 17 4.72 26.55 -9.68
N LEU A 18 4.21 27.18 -10.74
CA LEU A 18 2.82 27.64 -10.81
C LEU A 18 1.85 26.44 -10.77
N PHE A 19 2.12 25.41 -11.57
CA PHE A 19 1.32 24.20 -11.65
C PHE A 19 1.19 23.51 -10.28
N LEU A 20 2.31 23.30 -9.57
CA LEU A 20 2.29 22.67 -8.25
C LEU A 20 1.68 23.58 -7.17
N SER A 21 1.84 24.90 -7.29
CA SER A 21 1.17 25.86 -6.38
C SER A 21 -0.35 25.78 -6.51
N VAL A 22 -0.86 25.69 -7.75
CA VAL A 22 -2.29 25.51 -8.03
C VAL A 22 -2.78 24.18 -7.46
N GLU A 23 -2.08 23.08 -7.73
CA GLU A 23 -2.44 21.75 -7.17
C GLU A 23 -2.49 21.76 -5.64
N LEU A 24 -1.49 22.39 -5.00
CA LEU A 24 -1.43 22.52 -3.55
C LEU A 24 -2.59 23.37 -2.99
N TYR A 25 -2.92 24.47 -3.66
CA TYR A 25 -4.08 25.31 -3.32
C TYR A 25 -5.40 24.51 -3.39
N PHE A 26 -5.62 23.76 -4.47
CA PHE A 26 -6.81 22.92 -4.61
C PHE A 26 -6.92 21.87 -3.49
N ARG A 27 -5.80 21.25 -3.10
CA ARG A 27 -5.78 20.26 -2.02
C ARG A 27 -6.13 20.85 -0.66
N PHE A 28 -5.53 21.99 -0.29
CA PHE A 28 -5.76 22.59 1.01
C PHE A 28 -7.17 23.19 1.15
N PHE A 29 -7.69 23.85 0.11
CA PHE A 29 -8.95 24.58 0.23
C PHE A 29 -10.19 23.81 -0.23
N LYS A 30 -10.06 22.90 -1.21
CA LYS A 30 -11.22 22.17 -1.76
C LYS A 30 -11.24 20.69 -1.37
N HIS A 31 -10.25 20.21 -0.63
CA HIS A 31 -10.04 18.78 -0.33
C HIS A 31 -10.11 17.89 -1.58
N LYS A 32 -9.72 18.44 -2.73
CA LYS A 32 -9.74 17.78 -4.05
C LYS A 32 -8.41 18.07 -4.74
N SER A 33 -7.82 17.07 -5.37
CA SER A 33 -6.70 17.25 -6.30
C SER A 33 -7.22 17.61 -7.69
N VAL A 34 -6.43 18.33 -8.49
CA VAL A 34 -6.74 18.55 -9.92
C VAL A 34 -6.73 17.22 -10.66
N CYS A 35 -5.87 16.28 -10.23
CA CYS A 35 -5.87 14.91 -10.70
C CYS A 35 -6.53 13.97 -9.67
N SER A 36 -7.85 13.85 -9.72
CA SER A 36 -8.62 12.93 -8.86
C SER A 36 -8.69 11.50 -9.43
N THR A 37 -7.69 11.08 -10.19
CA THR A 37 -7.68 9.71 -10.75
C THR A 37 -7.33 8.72 -9.65
N LYS A 38 -7.97 7.54 -9.67
CA LYS A 38 -7.66 6.44 -8.73
C LYS A 38 -6.17 6.08 -8.74
N SER A 39 -5.48 6.30 -9.87
CA SER A 39 -4.05 6.07 -10.03
C SER A 39 -3.18 6.95 -9.13
N CYS A 40 -3.52 8.23 -8.95
CA CYS A 40 -2.71 9.12 -8.12
C CYS A 40 -2.86 8.81 -6.64
N ALA A 41 -4.05 8.39 -6.19
CA ALA A 41 -4.23 7.89 -4.82
C ALA A 41 -3.36 6.64 -4.55
N ILE A 42 -3.36 5.69 -5.48
CA ILE A 42 -2.52 4.48 -5.36
C ILE A 42 -1.04 4.86 -5.27
N VAL A 43 -0.54 5.71 -6.16
CA VAL A 43 0.86 6.14 -6.13
C VAL A 43 1.20 6.87 -4.83
N GLY A 44 0.30 7.72 -4.33
CA GLY A 44 0.45 8.45 -3.08
C GLY A 44 0.69 7.54 -1.87
N ASP A 45 0.00 6.40 -1.82
CA ASP A 45 0.15 5.42 -0.74
C ASP A 45 1.52 4.72 -0.73
N TYR A 46 2.21 4.65 -1.87
CA TYR A 46 3.54 4.04 -1.97
C TYR A 46 4.69 4.99 -1.60
N VAL A 47 4.45 6.29 -1.61
CA VAL A 47 5.47 7.28 -1.29
C VAL A 47 5.55 7.41 0.23
N ARG A 48 6.69 6.99 0.81
CA ARG A 48 6.91 7.02 2.28
C ARG A 48 6.65 8.38 2.92
N ILE A 49 6.88 9.45 2.17
CA ILE A 49 6.79 10.83 2.63
C ILE A 49 5.33 11.34 2.53
N GLY A 50 4.43 10.59 1.88
CA GLY A 50 3.06 10.99 1.62
C GLY A 50 2.92 11.89 0.38
N GLU A 51 1.72 11.91 -0.20
CA GLU A 51 1.45 12.60 -1.46
C GLU A 51 1.61 14.13 -1.35
N THR A 52 1.08 14.75 -0.29
CA THR A 52 1.17 16.20 -0.07
C THR A 52 2.62 16.66 0.06
N ASN A 53 3.44 15.91 0.81
CA ASN A 53 4.84 16.28 1.00
C ASN A 53 5.65 16.12 -0.28
N LEU A 54 5.32 15.15 -1.14
CA LEU A 54 5.96 15.01 -2.45
C LEU A 54 5.69 16.24 -3.33
N ILE A 55 4.45 16.75 -3.32
CA ILE A 55 4.06 17.96 -4.07
C ILE A 55 4.78 19.19 -3.52
N VAL A 56 4.84 19.35 -2.19
CA VAL A 56 5.58 20.43 -1.53
C VAL A 56 7.06 20.39 -1.91
N LEU A 57 7.67 19.20 -1.89
CA LEU A 57 9.07 19.02 -2.25
C LEU A 57 9.32 19.38 -3.72
N GLY A 58 8.43 18.97 -4.62
CA GLY A 58 8.47 19.37 -6.03
C GLY A 58 8.36 20.88 -6.22
N LEU A 59 7.47 21.54 -5.47
CA LEU A 59 7.29 22.99 -5.51
C LEU A 59 8.56 23.72 -5.06
N ILE A 60 9.13 23.31 -3.93
CA ILE A 60 10.40 23.85 -3.40
C ILE A 60 11.51 23.65 -4.44
N PHE A 61 11.59 22.47 -5.05
CA PHE A 61 12.59 22.17 -6.09
C PHE A 61 12.47 23.11 -7.29
N PHE A 62 11.27 23.28 -7.87
CA PHE A 62 11.10 24.17 -9.03
C PHE A 62 11.35 25.63 -8.69
N ALA A 63 10.98 26.08 -7.49
CA ALA A 63 11.29 27.42 -7.00
C ALA A 63 12.81 27.64 -6.90
N LEU A 64 13.54 26.71 -6.29
CA LEU A 64 15.01 26.77 -6.19
C LEU A 64 15.65 26.76 -7.58
N LEU A 65 15.23 25.86 -8.46
CA LEU A 65 15.75 25.76 -9.81
C LEU A 65 15.53 27.06 -10.60
N TRP A 66 14.34 27.67 -10.48
CA TRP A 66 14.05 28.96 -11.09
C TRP A 66 14.94 30.08 -10.53
N ILE A 67 15.12 30.16 -9.22
CA ILE A 67 16.00 31.14 -8.55
C ILE A 67 17.46 31.01 -9.04
N PHE A 68 18.00 29.79 -9.09
CA PHE A 68 19.36 29.56 -9.57
C PHE A 68 19.53 29.93 -11.04
N LEU A 69 18.56 29.59 -11.89
CA LEU A 69 18.54 29.99 -13.29
C LEU A 69 18.45 31.52 -13.44
N PHE A 70 17.62 32.18 -12.64
CA PHE A 70 17.50 33.63 -12.60
C PHE A 70 18.85 34.29 -12.31
N PHE A 71 19.52 33.87 -11.24
CA PHE A 71 20.83 34.41 -10.87
C PHE A 71 21.92 34.08 -11.87
N TRP A 72 21.92 32.88 -12.44
CA TRP A 72 22.91 32.52 -13.45
C TRP A 72 22.80 33.37 -14.71
N PHE A 73 21.57 33.62 -15.20
CA PHE A 73 21.35 34.50 -16.35
C PHE A 73 21.64 35.98 -16.06
N ARG A 74 21.76 36.37 -14.78
CA ARG A 74 22.12 37.71 -14.35
C ARG A 74 23.62 37.92 -14.16
N TYR A 75 24.32 36.93 -13.56
CA TYR A 75 25.71 37.06 -13.11
C TYR A 75 26.72 36.18 -13.87
N PHE A 76 26.27 35.22 -14.66
CA PHE A 76 27.09 34.34 -15.51
C PHE A 76 28.24 33.61 -14.78
N LYS A 77 28.07 33.29 -13.50
CA LYS A 77 29.10 32.56 -12.72
C LYS A 77 29.08 31.06 -13.05
N THR A 78 30.26 30.46 -13.27
CA THR A 78 30.41 29.04 -13.65
C THR A 78 29.90 28.08 -12.58
N TRP A 79 30.05 28.41 -11.29
CA TRP A 79 29.58 27.55 -10.20
C TRP A 79 28.04 27.37 -10.21
N LEU A 80 27.28 28.43 -10.50
CA LEU A 80 25.82 28.37 -10.63
C LEU A 80 25.39 27.42 -11.74
N LYS A 81 26.11 27.43 -12.87
CA LYS A 81 25.85 26.51 -13.99
C LYS A 81 25.98 25.05 -13.57
N ASN A 82 27.02 24.72 -12.79
CA ASN A 82 27.24 23.36 -12.32
C ASN A 82 26.15 22.91 -11.35
N ILE A 83 25.69 23.82 -10.46
CA ILE A 83 24.56 23.55 -9.56
C ILE A 83 23.28 23.30 -10.35
N ILE A 84 22.98 24.13 -11.37
CA ILE A 84 21.79 23.96 -12.22
C ILE A 84 21.83 22.60 -12.93
N LEU A 85 22.97 22.24 -13.51
CA LEU A 85 23.13 20.93 -14.16
C LEU A 85 22.99 19.77 -13.18
N PHE A 86 23.52 19.91 -11.96
CA PHE A 86 23.35 18.92 -10.90
C PHE A 86 21.88 18.76 -10.51
N LEU A 87 21.16 19.87 -10.27
CA LEU A 87 19.73 19.88 -9.93
C LEU A 87 18.89 19.24 -11.04
N PHE A 88 19.16 19.56 -12.31
CA PHE A 88 18.48 18.91 -13.42
C PHE A 88 18.77 17.42 -13.48
N GLY A 89 20.04 17.01 -13.31
CA GLY A 89 20.44 15.62 -13.39
C GLY A 89 19.79 14.77 -12.30
N THR A 90 19.82 15.22 -11.04
CA THR A 90 19.20 14.50 -9.92
C THR A 90 17.70 14.44 -10.05
N ALA A 91 17.04 15.54 -10.45
CA ALA A 91 15.60 15.57 -10.63
C ALA A 91 15.14 14.67 -11.78
N LEU A 92 15.82 14.69 -12.93
CA LEU A 92 15.48 13.82 -14.06
C LEU A 92 15.69 12.34 -13.75
N ALA A 93 16.76 12.00 -13.03
CA ALA A 93 16.99 10.63 -12.57
C ALA A 93 15.90 10.17 -11.60
N ALA A 94 15.54 11.01 -10.62
CA ALA A 94 14.48 10.72 -9.66
C ALA A 94 13.11 10.59 -10.33
N ASP A 95 12.77 11.52 -11.22
CA ASP A 95 11.50 11.52 -11.96
C ASP A 95 11.40 10.32 -12.92
N GLY A 96 12.49 10.00 -13.63
CA GLY A 96 12.61 8.78 -14.44
C GLY A 96 12.37 7.53 -13.59
N ALA A 97 12.97 7.43 -12.41
CA ALA A 97 12.75 6.31 -11.49
C ALA A 97 11.30 6.22 -10.99
N LEU A 98 10.66 7.35 -10.68
CA LEU A 98 9.25 7.40 -10.28
C LEU A 98 8.32 6.93 -11.42
N ILE A 99 8.55 7.39 -12.65
CA ILE A 99 7.78 6.93 -13.81
C ILE A 99 8.04 5.44 -14.10
N GLY A 100 9.30 4.99 -13.98
CA GLY A 100 9.65 3.58 -14.14
C GLY A 100 8.91 2.70 -13.15
N PHE A 101 8.87 3.09 -11.88
CA PHE A 101 8.09 2.41 -10.84
C PHE A 101 6.59 2.38 -11.16
N GLN A 102 6.02 3.47 -11.68
CA GLN A 102 4.61 3.53 -12.06
C GLN A 102 4.26 2.61 -13.23
N LEU A 103 5.09 2.60 -14.28
CA LEU A 103 4.85 1.82 -15.49
C LEU A 103 5.08 0.32 -15.26
N PHE A 104 6.20 -0.05 -14.65
CA PHE A 104 6.62 -1.44 -14.51
C PHE A 104 6.17 -2.08 -13.20
N GLY A 105 6.23 -1.32 -12.08
CA GLY A 105 5.85 -1.81 -10.76
C GLY A 105 4.34 -1.79 -10.53
N LEU A 106 3.72 -0.61 -10.63
CA LEU A 106 2.30 -0.44 -10.29
C LEU A 106 1.35 -0.73 -11.46
N LYS A 107 1.84 -0.66 -12.71
CA LYS A 107 1.03 -0.71 -13.94
C LYS A 107 -0.11 0.31 -13.94
N THR A 108 0.14 1.48 -13.35
CA THR A 108 -0.82 2.59 -13.26
C THR A 108 -0.13 3.91 -13.58
N GLN A 109 -0.82 4.80 -14.29
CA GLN A 109 -0.27 6.10 -14.70
C GLN A 109 -0.89 7.22 -13.85
N CYS A 110 -0.09 7.91 -13.03
CA CYS A 110 -0.55 9.13 -12.36
C CYS A 110 -0.26 10.35 -13.23
N GLN A 111 -1.32 11.02 -13.70
CA GLN A 111 -1.19 12.13 -14.66
C GLN A 111 -0.40 13.31 -14.07
N LEU A 112 -0.47 13.53 -12.75
CA LEU A 112 0.31 14.57 -12.07
C LEU A 112 1.82 14.34 -12.23
N CYS A 113 2.29 13.10 -12.02
CA CYS A 113 3.70 12.75 -12.16
C CYS A 113 4.16 12.90 -13.62
N PHE A 114 3.37 12.43 -14.58
CA PHE A 114 3.67 12.60 -16.01
C PHE A 114 3.68 14.07 -16.44
N ALA A 115 2.80 14.91 -15.89
CA ALA A 115 2.80 16.34 -16.15
C ALA A 115 4.07 17.01 -15.60
N VAL A 116 4.46 16.69 -14.36
CA VAL A 116 5.69 17.20 -13.74
C VAL A 116 6.93 16.77 -14.52
N ALA A 117 6.99 15.50 -14.92
CA ALA A 117 8.04 14.96 -15.78
C ALA A 117 8.15 15.70 -17.12
N GLY A 118 7.00 15.93 -17.78
CA GLY A 118 6.92 16.70 -19.02
C GLY A 118 7.43 18.13 -18.85
N ILE A 119 7.04 18.80 -17.76
CA ILE A 119 7.53 20.15 -17.43
C ILE A 119 9.04 20.14 -17.16
N LEU A 120 9.57 19.13 -16.47
CA LEU A 120 10.99 19.01 -16.18
C LEU A 120 11.82 18.77 -17.46
N LEU A 121 11.37 17.87 -18.34
CA LEU A 121 11.98 17.65 -19.65
C LEU A 121 11.93 18.91 -20.51
N PHE A 122 10.79 19.60 -20.54
CA PHE A 122 10.64 20.88 -21.23
C PHE A 122 11.60 21.95 -20.67
N SER A 123 11.82 21.96 -19.35
CA SER A 123 12.77 22.88 -18.70
C SER A 123 14.22 22.62 -19.16
N VAL A 124 14.62 21.36 -19.29
CA VAL A 124 15.97 20.99 -19.76
C VAL A 124 16.15 21.33 -21.24
N LEU A 125 15.13 21.10 -22.06
CA LEU A 125 15.12 21.50 -23.46
C LEU A 125 15.25 23.03 -23.60
N GLY A 126 14.44 23.79 -22.87
CA GLY A 126 14.52 25.26 -22.84
C GLY A 126 15.89 25.77 -22.41
N TYR A 127 16.48 25.15 -21.39
CA TYR A 127 17.84 25.46 -20.94
C TYR A 127 18.91 25.15 -22.01
N GLY A 128 18.86 23.97 -22.64
CA GLY A 128 19.80 23.59 -23.70
C GLY A 128 19.71 24.49 -24.93
N ILE A 129 18.50 24.82 -25.37
CA ILE A 129 18.22 25.74 -26.48
C ILE A 129 18.73 27.15 -26.14
N SER A 130 18.45 27.64 -24.93
CA SER A 130 18.94 28.95 -24.45
C SER A 130 20.46 29.07 -24.57
N GLN A 131 21.17 27.99 -24.25
CA GLN A 131 22.62 27.90 -24.32
C GLN A 131 23.18 27.56 -25.71
N LYS A 132 22.32 27.21 -26.67
CA LYS A 132 22.73 26.63 -27.97
C LYS A 132 23.65 25.41 -27.80
N LYS A 133 23.43 24.61 -26.76
CA LYS A 133 24.23 23.42 -26.45
C LYS A 133 23.30 22.22 -26.31
N ILE A 134 23.59 21.19 -27.09
CA ILE A 134 22.82 19.93 -27.06
C ILE A 134 23.23 19.02 -25.89
N PHE A 135 24.45 19.22 -25.36
CA PHE A 135 25.00 18.37 -24.29
C PHE A 135 24.10 18.23 -23.05
N PRO A 136 23.54 19.31 -22.46
CA PRO A 136 22.64 19.19 -21.30
C PRO A 136 21.38 18.37 -21.60
N ILE A 137 20.89 18.43 -22.84
CA ILE A 137 19.69 17.71 -23.28
C ILE A 137 19.99 16.21 -23.35
N ILE A 138 21.10 15.82 -23.99
CA ILE A 138 21.52 14.42 -24.09
C ILE A 138 21.79 13.85 -22.70
N LEU A 139 22.53 14.59 -21.87
CA LEU A 139 22.83 14.19 -20.49
C LEU A 139 21.53 14.00 -19.68
N GLY A 140 20.60 14.95 -19.77
CA GLY A 140 19.32 14.88 -19.09
C GLY A 140 18.49 13.68 -19.52
N LEU A 141 18.34 13.46 -20.83
CA LEU A 141 17.61 12.31 -21.36
C LEU A 141 18.26 10.98 -20.93
N SER A 142 19.59 10.89 -20.98
CA SER A 142 20.31 9.70 -20.53
C SER A 142 20.05 9.39 -19.06
N LEU A 143 20.10 10.39 -18.17
CA LEU A 143 19.79 10.23 -16.75
C LEU A 143 18.32 9.85 -16.50
N TRP A 144 17.40 10.44 -17.26
CA TRP A 144 15.99 10.10 -17.18
C TRP A 144 15.72 8.66 -17.60
N PHE A 145 16.30 8.20 -18.71
CA PHE A 145 16.22 6.80 -19.14
C PHE A 145 16.89 5.85 -18.15
N ALA A 146 18.04 6.21 -17.57
CA ALA A 146 18.67 5.39 -16.54
C ALA A 146 17.76 5.23 -15.30
N GLY A 147 17.13 6.31 -14.85
CA GLY A 147 16.08 6.28 -13.82
C GLY A 147 14.92 5.37 -14.23
N LEU A 148 14.36 5.56 -15.43
CA LEU A 148 13.27 4.76 -15.96
C LEU A 148 13.58 3.26 -15.99
N SER A 149 14.76 2.90 -16.49
CA SER A 149 15.24 1.52 -16.58
C SER A 149 15.45 0.87 -15.21
N SER A 150 15.76 1.64 -14.16
CA SER A 150 15.83 1.10 -12.80
C SER A 150 14.51 0.45 -12.36
N GLY A 151 13.37 1.01 -12.79
CA GLY A 151 12.05 0.43 -12.54
C GLY A 151 11.77 -0.85 -13.32
N TYR A 152 12.43 -1.06 -14.47
CA TYR A 152 12.34 -2.32 -15.20
C TYR A 152 13.23 -3.41 -14.59
N LEU A 153 14.43 -3.04 -14.13
CA LEU A 153 15.40 -3.97 -13.56
C LEU A 153 15.02 -4.44 -12.16
N LEU A 154 14.39 -3.58 -11.37
CA LEU A 154 13.95 -3.91 -10.03
C LEU A 154 12.65 -4.71 -10.07
N GLN A 155 12.69 -5.95 -9.59
CA GLN A 155 11.47 -6.70 -9.28
C GLN A 155 10.84 -6.10 -8.03
N TYR A 156 9.78 -5.33 -8.22
CA TYR A 156 8.95 -4.90 -7.11
C TYR A 156 8.14 -6.09 -6.61
N PRO A 157 8.13 -6.38 -5.30
CA PRO A 157 7.20 -7.37 -4.75
C PRO A 157 5.79 -6.93 -5.16
N GLU A 158 5.00 -7.88 -5.68
CA GLU A 158 3.62 -7.62 -6.12
C GLU A 158 2.88 -6.83 -5.04
N LEU A 159 2.12 -5.80 -5.45
CA LEU A 159 1.34 -4.98 -4.52
C LEU A 159 0.62 -5.89 -3.51
N PRO A 160 0.62 -5.56 -2.20
CA PRO A 160 -0.10 -6.36 -1.22
C PRO A 160 -1.55 -6.55 -1.71
N PRO A 161 -1.99 -7.80 -1.85
CA PRO A 161 -3.27 -8.10 -2.48
C PRO A 161 -4.39 -7.45 -1.68
N ARG A 162 -5.38 -6.85 -2.36
CA ARG A 162 -6.56 -6.32 -1.66
C ARG A 162 -7.20 -7.42 -0.83
N ILE A 163 -7.61 -7.09 0.39
CA ILE A 163 -8.24 -8.02 1.34
C ILE A 163 -9.44 -8.77 0.73
N THR A 164 -10.15 -8.15 -0.21
CA THR A 164 -11.30 -8.76 -0.91
C THR A 164 -10.90 -9.92 -1.82
N LYS A 165 -9.67 -9.90 -2.36
CA LYS A 165 -9.08 -10.95 -3.20
C LYS A 165 -8.44 -12.08 -2.39
N LEU A 166 -8.31 -11.91 -1.07
CA LEU A 166 -7.87 -13.00 -0.20
C LEU A 166 -9.03 -13.99 -0.04
N GLU A 167 -8.73 -15.25 -0.29
CA GLU A 167 -9.67 -16.36 -0.16
C GLU A 167 -8.96 -17.49 0.59
N LEU A 168 -9.42 -17.78 1.80
CA LEU A 168 -9.00 -18.96 2.53
C LEU A 168 -10.24 -19.69 3.03
N LEU A 169 -10.93 -19.11 4.02
CA LEU A 169 -12.16 -19.66 4.58
C LEU A 169 -13.24 -18.57 4.64
N SER A 170 -14.43 -18.84 4.09
CA SER A 170 -15.59 -17.94 4.17
C SER A 170 -16.73 -18.64 4.91
N TRP A 171 -17.36 -17.94 5.86
CA TRP A 171 -18.41 -18.48 6.70
C TRP A 171 -19.39 -17.38 7.16
N PRO A 172 -20.71 -17.63 7.25
CA PRO A 172 -21.41 -18.82 6.77
C PRO A 172 -21.36 -18.94 5.23
N LYS A 173 -21.59 -20.14 4.69
CA LYS A 173 -21.58 -20.38 3.22
C LYS A 173 -22.69 -19.61 2.50
N GLU A 174 -23.82 -19.44 3.16
CA GLU A 174 -24.94 -18.64 2.67
C GLU A 174 -24.82 -17.22 3.20
N LYS A 175 -24.82 -16.24 2.30
CA LYS A 175 -24.76 -14.82 2.68
C LYS A 175 -26.04 -14.41 3.39
N LYS A 176 -25.98 -14.24 4.71
CA LYS A 176 -27.14 -13.80 5.50
C LYS A 176 -27.32 -12.28 5.53
N ARG A 177 -26.22 -11.51 5.50
CA ARG A 177 -26.23 -10.04 5.48
C ARG A 177 -25.16 -9.54 4.54
N GLU A 178 -25.38 -8.40 3.90
CA GLU A 178 -24.34 -7.78 3.07
C GLU A 178 -23.26 -7.10 3.92
N TRP A 179 -23.66 -6.53 5.06
CA TRP A 179 -22.79 -5.82 6.00
C TRP A 179 -23.18 -6.14 7.46
N PRO A 180 -22.22 -6.09 8.41
CA PRO A 180 -20.79 -5.88 8.19
C PRO A 180 -20.09 -7.11 7.58
N LYS A 181 -18.87 -6.92 7.05
CA LYS A 181 -17.98 -8.01 6.62
C LYS A 181 -16.76 -8.06 7.52
N PHE A 182 -16.49 -9.23 8.08
CA PHE A 182 -15.37 -9.43 8.99
C PHE A 182 -14.26 -10.23 8.31
N TYR A 183 -13.04 -9.73 8.43
CA TYR A 183 -11.84 -10.36 7.91
C TYR A 183 -10.91 -10.60 9.10
N LEU A 184 -10.88 -11.85 9.59
CA LEU A 184 -10.16 -12.24 10.79
C LEU A 184 -8.86 -12.94 10.41
N PHE A 185 -7.73 -12.40 10.84
CA PHE A 185 -6.40 -12.98 10.68
C PHE A 185 -5.93 -13.56 12.00
N ILE A 186 -5.49 -14.81 11.99
CA ILE A 186 -5.08 -15.58 13.16
C ILE A 186 -3.82 -16.40 12.86
N SER A 187 -3.13 -16.83 13.91
CA SER A 187 -2.09 -17.86 13.87
C SER A 187 -2.52 -19.03 14.75
N LEU A 188 -2.19 -20.26 14.32
CA LEU A 188 -2.37 -21.51 15.06
C LEU A 188 -1.43 -21.63 16.28
N HIS A 189 -0.40 -20.77 16.36
CA HIS A 189 0.58 -20.76 17.45
C HIS A 189 0.41 -19.55 18.38
N CYS A 190 -0.70 -18.82 18.28
CA CYS A 190 -0.94 -17.60 19.05
C CYS A 190 -2.01 -17.82 20.12
N GLY A 191 -1.61 -17.80 21.40
CA GLY A 191 -2.55 -17.97 22.53
C GLY A 191 -3.68 -16.92 22.57
N HIS A 192 -3.43 -15.67 22.14
CA HIS A 192 -4.50 -14.67 22.04
C HIS A 192 -5.51 -15.01 20.93
N CYS A 193 -5.07 -15.65 19.84
CA CYS A 193 -5.96 -16.13 18.78
C CYS A 193 -6.86 -17.25 19.31
N SER A 194 -6.32 -18.25 19.99
CA SER A 194 -7.09 -19.36 20.57
C SER A 194 -8.17 -18.86 21.54
N ARG A 195 -7.81 -17.92 22.42
CA ARG A 195 -8.77 -17.33 23.36
C ARG A 195 -9.85 -16.51 22.66
N LEU A 196 -9.50 -15.77 21.61
CA LEU A 196 -10.47 -15.06 20.77
C LEU A 196 -11.42 -16.05 20.08
N LEU A 197 -10.88 -17.10 19.46
CA LEU A 197 -11.65 -18.14 18.79
C LEU A 197 -12.60 -18.86 19.75
N ALA A 198 -12.19 -19.10 20.99
CA ALA A 198 -13.05 -19.74 21.99
C ALA A 198 -14.25 -18.86 22.35
N ASN A 199 -14.01 -17.55 22.51
CA ASN A 199 -15.06 -16.57 22.71
C ASN A 199 -16.02 -16.50 21.52
N LEU A 200 -15.49 -16.50 20.29
CA LEU A 200 -16.33 -16.56 19.09
C LEU A 200 -17.14 -17.87 19.08
N ALA A 201 -16.50 -19.02 19.26
CA ALA A 201 -17.16 -20.33 19.13
C ALA A 201 -18.41 -20.54 20.01
N VAL A 202 -18.53 -19.85 21.16
CA VAL A 202 -19.67 -19.98 22.09
C VAL A 202 -20.82 -19.00 21.86
N ASN A 203 -20.66 -18.01 20.98
CA ASN A 203 -21.71 -17.04 20.67
C ASN A 203 -22.40 -17.45 19.36
N PRO A 204 -23.71 -17.76 19.35
CA PRO A 204 -24.41 -18.19 18.12
C PRO A 204 -24.63 -17.04 17.12
N ASP A 205 -24.77 -15.80 17.59
CA ASP A 205 -25.17 -14.66 16.76
C ASP A 205 -24.11 -14.22 15.74
N ILE A 206 -22.84 -14.54 15.97
CA ILE A 206 -21.78 -14.31 14.97
C ILE A 206 -22.03 -15.10 13.67
N ALA A 207 -22.84 -16.16 13.69
CA ALA A 207 -23.25 -16.90 12.50
C ALA A 207 -24.22 -16.12 11.60
N THR A 208 -24.62 -14.91 11.99
CA THR A 208 -25.45 -13.99 11.20
C THR A 208 -24.64 -13.05 10.31
N VAL A 209 -23.31 -13.01 10.49
CA VAL A 209 -22.41 -12.08 9.79
C VAL A 209 -21.45 -12.85 8.88
N ASN A 210 -21.01 -12.23 7.78
CA ASN A 210 -20.02 -12.83 6.89
C ASN A 210 -18.60 -12.65 7.46
N TRP A 211 -17.95 -13.78 7.73
CA TRP A 211 -16.57 -13.91 8.13
C TRP A 211 -15.73 -14.46 6.98
N LYS A 212 -14.56 -13.84 6.78
CA LYS A 212 -13.44 -14.41 6.08
C LYS A 212 -12.32 -14.63 7.09
N ILE A 213 -11.91 -15.89 7.26
CA ILE A 213 -10.89 -16.27 8.23
C ILE A 213 -9.61 -16.60 7.47
N PHE A 214 -8.51 -15.99 7.90
CA PHE A 214 -7.18 -16.10 7.32
C PHE A 214 -6.23 -16.65 8.39
N ILE A 215 -5.61 -17.78 8.11
CA ILE A 215 -4.58 -18.40 8.95
C ILE A 215 -3.24 -18.03 8.32
N VAL A 216 -2.36 -17.39 9.10
CA VAL A 216 -1.12 -16.77 8.59
C VAL A 216 0.08 -17.72 8.57
N ASP A 217 -0.05 -18.89 9.20
CA ASP A 217 1.03 -19.85 9.37
C ASP A 217 1.38 -20.54 8.04
N SER A 218 2.67 -20.57 7.72
CA SER A 218 3.20 -21.14 6.46
C SER A 218 4.06 -22.39 6.67
N GLY A 219 4.20 -22.89 7.89
CA GLY A 219 4.94 -24.12 8.16
C GLY A 219 4.26 -25.33 7.50
N GLU A 220 5.02 -26.30 7.01
CA GLU A 220 4.46 -27.46 6.29
C GLU A 220 3.40 -28.21 7.12
N LYS A 221 3.66 -28.41 8.42
CA LYS A 221 2.71 -29.02 9.36
C LYS A 221 1.45 -28.18 9.51
N ASP A 222 1.60 -26.86 9.55
CA ASP A 222 0.49 -25.91 9.69
C ASP A 222 -0.35 -25.86 8.42
N MET A 223 0.27 -25.93 7.24
CA MET A 223 -0.45 -26.00 5.97
C MET A 223 -1.29 -27.28 5.86
N ARG A 224 -0.82 -28.41 6.39
CA ARG A 224 -1.63 -29.64 6.49
C ARG A 224 -2.79 -29.48 7.46
N LYS A 225 -2.57 -28.80 8.61
CA LYS A 225 -3.63 -28.42 9.56
C LYS A 225 -4.67 -27.50 8.89
N ILE A 226 -4.25 -26.49 8.12
CA ILE A 226 -5.15 -25.60 7.38
C ILE A 226 -5.92 -26.37 6.32
N ALA A 227 -5.26 -27.24 5.56
CA ALA A 227 -5.91 -28.10 4.56
C ALA A 227 -6.97 -29.00 5.20
N TYR A 228 -6.71 -29.56 6.39
CA TYR A 228 -7.70 -30.31 7.17
C TYR A 228 -8.94 -29.46 7.48
N ILE A 229 -8.75 -28.24 8.00
CA ILE A 229 -9.87 -27.31 8.31
C ILE A 229 -10.69 -27.02 7.07
N LEU A 230 -10.05 -26.76 5.92
CA LEU A 230 -10.76 -26.46 4.68
C LEU A 230 -11.59 -27.64 4.16
N ASN A 231 -11.17 -28.88 4.46
CA ASN A 231 -11.83 -30.10 4.02
C ASN A 231 -12.79 -30.71 5.06
N SER A 232 -12.75 -30.26 6.31
CA SER A 232 -13.57 -30.82 7.40
C SER A 232 -15.07 -30.56 7.19
N LYS A 233 -15.88 -31.57 7.48
CA LYS A 233 -17.35 -31.51 7.41
C LYS A 233 -17.95 -30.65 8.51
N ASP A 234 -17.21 -30.39 9.59
CA ASP A 234 -17.68 -29.61 10.73
C ASP A 234 -17.34 -28.11 10.62
N THR A 235 -16.36 -27.74 9.79
CA THR A 235 -16.00 -26.34 9.52
C THR A 235 -17.19 -25.46 9.09
N PRO A 236 -18.11 -25.91 8.21
CA PRO A 236 -19.29 -25.12 7.87
C PRO A 236 -20.25 -24.85 9.05
N LYS A 237 -20.24 -25.70 10.09
CA LYS A 237 -21.08 -25.52 11.28
C LYS A 237 -20.51 -24.45 12.20
N ASN A 238 -19.23 -24.57 12.54
CA ASN A 238 -18.53 -23.62 13.40
C ASN A 238 -17.02 -23.68 13.12
N PRO A 239 -16.49 -22.80 12.25
CA PRO A 239 -15.08 -22.85 11.88
C PRO A 239 -14.16 -22.51 13.06
N PHE A 240 -14.61 -21.66 14.00
CA PHE A 240 -13.82 -21.28 15.17
C PHE A 240 -13.59 -22.46 16.09
N LEU A 241 -14.64 -23.26 16.35
CA LEU A 241 -14.53 -24.48 17.15
C LEU A 241 -13.63 -25.53 16.50
N GLU A 242 -13.72 -25.67 15.17
CA GLU A 242 -12.90 -26.65 14.45
C GLU A 242 -11.41 -26.31 14.51
N ILE A 243 -11.06 -25.02 14.36
CA ILE A 243 -9.68 -24.55 14.52
C ILE A 243 -9.17 -24.87 15.94
N LEU A 244 -9.98 -24.63 16.97
CA LEU A 244 -9.60 -24.92 18.37
C LEU A 244 -9.38 -26.40 18.65
N LYS A 245 -10.24 -27.29 18.11
CA LYS A 245 -10.07 -28.74 18.26
C LYS A 245 -8.73 -29.20 17.67
N LEU A 246 -8.34 -28.61 16.55
CA LEU A 246 -7.09 -28.91 15.86
C LEU A 246 -5.87 -28.39 16.63
N GLU A 247 -5.98 -27.22 17.25
CA GLU A 247 -4.93 -26.65 18.10
C GLU A 247 -4.72 -27.47 19.38
N ALA A 248 -5.81 -27.98 19.97
CA ALA A 248 -5.77 -28.84 21.16
C ALA A 248 -5.26 -30.27 20.88
N ASP A 249 -4.67 -30.52 19.71
CA ASP A 249 -4.16 -31.83 19.23
C ASP A 249 -5.17 -32.99 19.37
N LYS A 250 -6.47 -32.69 19.34
CA LYS A 250 -7.54 -33.72 19.39
C LYS A 250 -7.72 -34.45 18.06
N VAL A 251 -7.08 -33.98 16.99
CA VAL A 251 -7.11 -34.59 15.66
C VAL A 251 -5.97 -35.60 15.55
N LYS A 252 -6.29 -36.81 15.10
CA LYS A 252 -5.31 -37.89 14.97
C LYS A 252 -4.24 -37.50 13.94
N LYS A 253 -2.97 -37.82 14.22
CA LYS A 253 -1.85 -37.48 13.34
C LYS A 253 -1.98 -38.14 11.97
N GLU A 254 -2.64 -39.30 11.91
CA GLU A 254 -2.94 -40.03 10.69
C GLU A 254 -3.83 -39.21 9.74
N ASP A 255 -4.84 -38.54 10.27
CA ASP A 255 -5.78 -37.73 9.49
C ASP A 255 -5.09 -36.50 8.85
N LEU A 256 -4.07 -35.96 9.54
CA LEU A 256 -3.27 -34.84 9.04
C LEU A 256 -2.26 -35.27 7.96
N LYS A 257 -1.74 -36.50 8.03
CA LYS A 257 -0.82 -37.03 7.01
C LYS A 257 -1.50 -37.23 5.66
N GLN A 258 -2.80 -37.50 5.66
CA GLN A 258 -3.58 -37.72 4.43
C GLN A 258 -3.96 -36.41 3.72
N GLN A 259 -3.81 -35.25 4.37
CA GLN A 259 -4.18 -33.97 3.75
C GLN A 259 -3.12 -33.52 2.73
N LYS A 260 -3.54 -33.39 1.47
CA LYS A 260 -2.69 -32.87 0.40
C LYS A 260 -2.68 -31.33 0.44
N VAL A 261 -1.52 -30.75 0.71
CA VAL A 261 -1.30 -29.31 0.53
C VAL A 261 -1.32 -29.00 -0.96
N THR A 262 -2.19 -28.08 -1.37
CA THR A 262 -2.30 -27.66 -2.77
C THR A 262 -1.45 -26.41 -3.00
N LYS A 263 -0.89 -26.24 -4.20
CA LYS A 263 -0.16 -25.01 -4.57
C LYS A 263 -0.99 -23.74 -4.38
N LYS A 264 -2.31 -23.83 -4.63
CA LYS A 264 -3.26 -22.73 -4.41
C LYS A 264 -3.30 -22.29 -2.94
N LEU A 265 -3.23 -23.23 -1.99
CA LEU A 265 -3.19 -22.92 -0.57
C LEU A 265 -1.90 -22.19 -0.20
N GLU A 266 -0.75 -22.66 -0.68
CA GLU A 266 0.56 -22.02 -0.47
C GLU A 266 0.56 -20.58 -1.01
N GLU A 267 0.09 -20.39 -2.24
CA GLU A 267 -0.05 -19.06 -2.85
C GLU A 267 -0.97 -18.14 -2.05
N ASN A 268 -2.08 -18.66 -1.52
CA ASN A 268 -3.01 -17.89 -0.71
C ASN A 268 -2.40 -17.48 0.64
N ILE A 269 -1.64 -18.35 1.29
CA ILE A 269 -0.93 -18.03 2.54
C ILE A 269 0.14 -16.96 2.28
N LEU A 270 0.92 -17.08 1.20
CA LEU A 270 1.89 -16.06 0.81
C LEU A 270 1.22 -14.70 0.55
N LYS A 271 0.06 -14.69 -0.12
CA LYS A 271 -0.75 -13.48 -0.33
C LYS A 271 -1.21 -12.85 0.99
N ILE A 272 -1.66 -13.67 1.95
CA ILE A 272 -2.06 -13.21 3.29
C ILE A 272 -0.87 -12.58 4.02
N GLN A 273 0.28 -13.23 4.04
CA GLN A 273 1.49 -12.71 4.69
C GLN A 273 2.00 -11.42 4.02
N SER A 274 1.95 -11.35 2.69
CA SER A 274 2.30 -10.13 1.94
C SER A 274 1.31 -8.99 2.21
N PHE A 275 0.01 -9.29 2.39
CA PHE A 275 -0.97 -8.30 2.83
C PHE A 275 -0.60 -7.72 4.20
N LEU A 276 -0.31 -8.56 5.20
CA LEU A 276 0.05 -8.10 6.55
C LEU A 276 1.34 -7.27 6.56
N ARG A 277 2.39 -7.76 5.88
CA ARG A 277 3.67 -7.03 5.74
C ARG A 277 3.48 -5.69 5.02
N GLY A 278 2.70 -5.68 3.95
CA GLY A 278 2.40 -4.47 3.18
C GLY A 278 1.68 -3.39 4.00
N HIS A 279 0.85 -3.79 4.97
CA HIS A 279 0.13 -2.88 5.86
C HIS A 279 0.88 -2.62 7.18
N ARG A 280 2.12 -3.11 7.33
CA ARG A 280 2.93 -3.00 8.57
C ARG A 280 2.23 -3.54 9.81
N ILE A 281 1.40 -4.56 9.64
CA ILE A 281 0.72 -5.21 10.76
C ILE A 281 1.63 -6.32 11.28
N MET A 282 2.13 -6.12 12.50
CA MET A 282 3.16 -6.97 13.10
C MET A 282 2.60 -8.10 13.96
N GLY A 283 1.29 -8.12 14.23
CA GLY A 283 0.69 -9.05 15.18
C GLY A 283 -0.71 -9.54 14.81
N VAL A 284 -1.06 -10.70 15.34
CA VAL A 284 -2.39 -11.33 15.29
C VAL A 284 -2.84 -11.66 16.73
N PRO A 285 -4.17 -11.71 17.02
CA PRO A 285 -5.28 -11.63 16.08
C PRO A 285 -5.50 -10.22 15.54
N LEU A 286 -5.88 -10.13 14.26
CA LEU A 286 -6.30 -8.90 13.60
C LEU A 286 -7.71 -9.10 13.06
N LEU A 287 -8.63 -8.18 13.37
CA LEU A 287 -9.92 -8.08 12.72
C LEU A 287 -9.95 -6.82 11.86
N VAL A 288 -10.24 -6.98 10.57
CA VAL A 288 -10.65 -5.87 9.71
C VAL A 288 -12.16 -5.96 9.55
N ALA A 289 -12.86 -4.90 9.98
CA ALA A 289 -14.30 -4.80 9.92
C ALA A 289 -14.72 -3.76 8.88
N ASP A 290 -15.36 -4.24 7.83
CA ASP A 290 -16.04 -3.44 6.83
C ASP A 290 -17.46 -3.21 7.35
N GLU A 291 -17.72 -2.06 7.98
CA GLU A 291 -19.02 -1.74 8.59
C GLU A 291 -20.06 -1.36 7.53
N ASN A 292 -19.65 -0.60 6.52
CA ASN A 292 -20.42 -0.20 5.35
C ASN A 292 -19.48 0.16 4.19
N SER A 293 -20.02 0.63 3.06
CA SER A 293 -19.26 0.93 1.84
C SER A 293 -18.16 1.98 1.97
N GLY A 294 -18.14 2.78 3.04
CA GLY A 294 -17.16 3.84 3.26
C GLY A 294 -16.37 3.74 4.57
N LYS A 295 -16.71 2.78 5.46
CA LYS A 295 -16.11 2.70 6.80
C LYS A 295 -15.48 1.33 7.05
N ARG A 296 -14.16 1.35 7.19
CA ARG A 296 -13.32 0.20 7.55
C ARG A 296 -12.60 0.47 8.86
N VAL A 297 -12.64 -0.50 9.77
CA VAL A 297 -11.96 -0.45 11.06
C VAL A 297 -10.93 -1.58 11.14
N PHE A 298 -9.73 -1.27 11.64
CA PHE A 298 -8.68 -2.24 11.92
C PHE A 298 -8.52 -2.40 13.42
N LEU A 299 -8.65 -3.62 13.92
CA LEU A 299 -8.61 -3.94 15.34
C LEU A 299 -7.54 -5.01 15.56
N VAL A 300 -6.47 -4.67 16.26
CA VAL A 300 -5.38 -5.60 16.58
C VAL A 300 -5.49 -6.02 18.05
N GLY A 301 -5.34 -7.30 18.32
CA GLY A 301 -5.38 -7.86 19.67
C GLY A 301 -6.78 -8.24 20.14
N ARG A 302 -6.83 -9.27 20.99
CA ARG A 302 -8.07 -9.89 21.46
C ARG A 302 -9.02 -8.88 22.14
N LYS A 303 -8.52 -8.04 23.05
CA LYS A 303 -9.33 -7.10 23.86
C LYS A 303 -10.10 -6.13 22.97
N HIS A 304 -9.42 -5.47 22.04
CA HIS A 304 -10.04 -4.53 21.10
C HIS A 304 -11.07 -5.20 20.20
N ILE A 305 -10.78 -6.42 19.72
CA ILE A 305 -11.71 -7.18 18.89
C ILE A 305 -12.97 -7.56 19.67
N LEU A 306 -12.83 -8.13 20.88
CA LEU A 306 -13.98 -8.52 21.70
C LEU A 306 -14.83 -7.33 22.14
N ASN A 307 -14.19 -6.23 22.57
CA ASN A 307 -14.92 -5.01 22.96
C ASN A 307 -15.72 -4.46 21.79
N TYR A 308 -15.11 -4.35 20.61
CA TYR A 308 -15.80 -3.91 19.40
C TYR A 308 -16.99 -4.83 19.06
N LEU A 309 -16.80 -6.15 19.08
CA LEU A 309 -17.87 -7.09 18.77
C LEU A 309 -19.00 -7.02 19.81
N LYS A 310 -18.68 -6.79 21.08
CA LYS A 310 -19.65 -6.63 22.17
C LYS A 310 -20.44 -5.32 22.02
N GLU A 311 -19.76 -4.20 21.77
CA GLU A 311 -20.40 -2.90 21.52
C GLU A 311 -21.34 -2.93 20.31
N LYS A 312 -21.01 -3.73 19.29
CA LYS A 312 -21.86 -3.94 18.12
C LYS A 312 -22.95 -5.00 18.32
N GLY A 313 -23.04 -5.63 19.49
CA GLY A 313 -24.04 -6.64 19.81
C GLY A 313 -23.86 -7.97 19.06
N PHE A 314 -22.65 -8.30 18.61
CA PHE A 314 -22.37 -9.59 17.96
C PHE A 314 -21.97 -10.69 18.95
N ILE A 315 -21.54 -10.32 20.15
CA ILE A 315 -21.24 -11.24 21.24
C ILE A 315 -21.88 -10.75 22.53
N GLU A 316 -22.43 -11.68 23.29
CA GLU A 316 -22.99 -11.41 24.62
C GLU A 316 -22.13 -12.03 25.72
N ARG A 317 -21.60 -13.23 25.44
CA ARG A 317 -20.84 -14.03 26.39
C ARG A 317 -19.35 -13.87 26.13
N ILE A 318 -18.61 -13.49 27.16
CA ILE A 318 -17.15 -13.49 27.18
C ILE A 318 -16.68 -14.56 28.15
N LEU A 319 -15.93 -15.53 27.65
CA LEU A 319 -15.22 -16.51 28.45
C LEU A 319 -14.00 -15.85 29.10
N TYR A 320 -14.03 -15.72 30.42
CA TYR A 320 -12.89 -15.31 31.22
C TYR A 320 -12.05 -16.53 31.55
N ILE A 321 -10.76 -16.48 31.22
CA ILE A 321 -9.80 -17.52 31.61
C ILE A 321 -9.09 -17.01 32.86
N PRO A 322 -9.16 -17.74 33.99
CA PRO A 322 -8.54 -17.31 35.25
C PRO A 322 -7.03 -17.06 35.08
N GLY A 323 -6.51 -15.97 35.66
CA GLY A 323 -5.08 -15.66 35.68
C GLY A 323 -4.60 -14.63 34.64
N GLU A 324 -5.49 -13.97 33.91
CA GLU A 324 -5.16 -12.79 33.11
C GLU A 324 -5.67 -11.52 33.80
N GLU A 325 -4.76 -10.69 34.31
CA GLU A 325 -5.09 -9.31 34.64
C GLU A 325 -5.34 -8.54 33.35
N ILE A 326 -6.35 -7.67 33.39
CA ILE A 326 -6.73 -6.81 32.28
C ILE A 326 -5.71 -5.66 32.24
N GLU A 327 -4.58 -5.84 31.56
CA GLU A 327 -3.80 -4.69 31.06
C GLU A 327 -4.54 -4.04 29.87
#